data_AF-A0A432L6Z1-F1
#
_entry.id   AF-A0A432L6Z1-F1
#
_cell.length_a   1.000
_cell.length_b   1.000
_cell.length_c   1.000
_cell.angle_alpha   90.00
_cell.angle_beta   90.00
_cell.angle_gamma   90.00
#
_symmetry.space_group_name_H-M   'P 1'
#
loop_
_entity.id
_entity.type
_entity.pdbx_description
1 polymer ?
#
loop_
_entity_poly.entity_id
_entity_poly.type
_entity_poly.pdbx_seq_one_letter_code
_entity_poly.pdbx_strand_id
1 'polypeptide(L)' 'MDQLLLFSFLSFPDDKTTYIPAIIELIFVVALCGVALMAFKRISKKQEMKTKALEESILRERQQNAQNTNQ' A
#
# COMPACT_ATOMS: atom_id res chain seq x y z
N MET A 1 26.95 35.16 1.96
CA MET A 1 26.79 34.95 0.50
C MET A 1 26.02 33.67 0.19
N ASP A 2 25.41 33.05 1.20
CA ASP A 2 24.82 31.70 1.11
C ASP A 2 23.31 31.72 0.79
N GLN A 3 22.65 32.86 0.96
CA GLN A 3 21.22 33.02 0.66
C GLN A 3 20.92 33.00 -0.85
N LEU A 4 21.88 33.39 -1.69
CA LEU A 4 21.73 33.37 -3.16
C LEU A 4 21.75 31.96 -3.75
N LEU A 5 22.48 31.02 -3.14
CA LEU A 5 22.52 29.62 -3.56
C LEU A 5 21.18 28.91 -3.31
N LEU A 6 20.53 29.19 -2.17
CA LEU A 6 19.19 28.69 -1.86
C LEU A 6 18.13 29.28 -2.79
N PHE A 7 18.21 30.57 -3.09
CA PHE A 7 17.26 31.24 -3.98
C PHE A 7 17.39 30.75 -5.44
N SER A 8 18.61 30.46 -5.89
CA SER A 8 18.85 29.92 -7.24
C SER A 8 18.39 28.46 -7.40
N PHE A 9 18.32 27.67 -6.33
CA PHE A 9 17.76 26.31 -6.37
C PHE A 9 16.22 26.31 -6.41
N LEU A 10 15.58 27.29 -5.77
CA LEU A 10 14.13 27.52 -5.85
C LEU A 10 13.74 28.40 -7.06
N SER A 11 14.73 28.90 -7.81
CA SER A 11 14.52 29.61 -9.07
C SER A 11 14.18 28.58 -10.13
N PHE A 12 12.88 28.34 -10.20
CA PHE A 12 12.19 27.66 -11.25
C PHE A 12 12.78 28.05 -12.65
N PRO A 13 13.36 27.11 -13.46
CA PRO A 13 13.71 27.40 -14.85
C PRO A 13 12.55 28.06 -15.60
N ASP A 14 12.81 29.14 -16.33
CA ASP A 14 11.79 29.91 -17.08
C ASP A 14 11.12 29.07 -18.19
N ASP A 15 11.84 28.08 -18.73
CA ASP A 15 11.37 27.24 -19.82
C ASP A 15 10.55 26.04 -19.34
N LYS A 16 9.26 26.01 -19.74
CA LYS A 16 8.28 24.97 -19.41
C LYS A 16 8.73 23.56 -19.76
N THR A 17 9.59 23.43 -20.76
CA THR A 17 10.20 22.18 -21.25
C THR A 17 10.98 21.44 -20.18
N THR A 18 11.48 22.13 -19.16
CA THR A 18 12.25 21.52 -18.06
C THR A 18 11.35 20.92 -16.96
N TYR A 19 10.10 21.37 -16.79
CA TYR A 19 9.17 20.80 -15.79
C TYR A 19 8.34 19.64 -16.27
N ILE A 20 8.04 19.61 -17.57
CA ILE A 20 7.28 18.53 -18.19
C ILE A 20 7.84 17.17 -17.80
N PRO A 21 9.17 16.90 -17.87
CA PRO A 21 9.72 15.62 -17.42
C PRO A 21 9.49 15.36 -15.93
N ALA A 22 9.67 16.35 -15.06
CA ALA A 22 9.45 16.19 -13.61
C ALA A 22 7.98 15.85 -13.27
N ILE A 23 7.02 16.43 -13.99
CA ILE A 23 5.60 16.11 -13.80
C ILE A 23 5.29 14.70 -14.30
N ILE A 24 5.89 14.28 -15.42
CA ILE A 24 5.72 12.92 -15.95
C ILE A 24 6.28 11.89 -14.95
N GLU A 25 7.47 12.13 -14.40
CA GLU A 25 8.08 11.27 -13.39
C GLU A 25 7.22 11.19 -12.13
N LEU A 26 6.68 12.33 -11.66
CA LEU A 26 5.78 12.37 -10.52
C LEU A 26 4.51 11.54 -10.77
N ILE A 27 3.88 11.71 -11.93
CA ILE A 27 2.69 10.94 -12.32
C ILE A 27 3.02 9.45 -12.38
N PHE A 28 4.19 9.09 -12.91
CA PHE A 28 4.64 7.70 -13.02
C PHE A 28 4.81 7.05 -11.64
N VAL A 29 5.47 7.74 -10.70
CA VAL A 29 5.65 7.24 -9.33
C VAL A 29 4.31 7.13 -8.60
N VAL A 30 3.43 8.11 -8.73
CA VAL A 30 2.09 8.08 -8.13
C VAL A 30 1.26 6.93 -8.70
N ALA A 31 1.32 6.71 -10.02
CA ALA A 31 0.64 5.59 -10.67
C ALA A 31 1.17 4.24 -10.17
N LEU A 32 2.49 4.07 -10.08
CA LEU A 32 3.10 2.87 -9.52
C LEU A 32 2.70 2.62 -8.07
N CYS A 33 2.66 3.68 -7.25
CA CYS A 33 2.21 3.59 -5.86
C CYS A 33 0.74 3.15 -5.79
N GLY A 34 -0.14 3.71 -6.63
CA GLY A 34 -1.53 3.29 -6.74
C GLY A 34 -1.68 1.82 -7.11
N VAL A 35 -0.89 1.34 -8.08
CA VAL A 35 -0.86 -0.09 -8.48
C VAL A 35 -0.37 -0.97 -7.33
N ALA A 36 0.71 -0.57 -6.64
CA ALA A 36 1.24 -1.31 -5.50
C ALA A 36 0.21 -1.44 -4.37
N LEU A 37 -0.51 -0.36 -4.05
CA LEU A 37 -1.58 -0.37 -3.05
C LEU A 37 -2.77 -1.26 -3.47
N MET A 38 -3.16 -1.23 -4.74
CA MET A 38 -4.19 -2.13 -5.26
C MET A 38 -3.75 -3.61 -5.20
N ALA A 39 -2.51 -3.90 -5.58
CA ALA A 39 -1.94 -5.25 -5.52
C ALA A 39 -1.90 -5.74 -4.06
N PHE A 40 -1.43 -4.90 -3.14
CA PHE A 40 -1.39 -5.21 -1.72
C PHE A 40 -2.79 -5.50 -1.15
N LYS A 41 -3.79 -4.66 -1.46
CA LYS A 41 -5.19 -4.90 -1.06
C LYS A 41 -5.74 -6.23 -1.56
N ARG A 42 -5.42 -6.63 -2.80
CA ARG A 42 -5.84 -7.94 -3.34
C ARG A 42 -5.18 -9.10 -2.62
N ILE A 43 -3.92 -8.96 -2.22
CA ILE A 43 -3.19 -9.97 -1.46
C ILE A 43 -3.77 -10.07 -0.04
N SER A 44 -4.05 -8.95 0.64
CA SER A 44 -4.67 -8.96 1.97
C SER A 44 -6.05 -9.63 1.98
N LYS A 45 -6.91 -9.37 1.00
CA LYS A 45 -8.22 -10.06 0.91
C LYS A 45 -8.10 -11.57 0.78
N LYS A 46 -7.06 -12.07 0.10
CA LYS A 46 -6.79 -13.51 0.01
C LYS A 46 -6.28 -14.10 1.32
N GLN A 47 -5.58 -13.31 2.13
CA GLN A 47 -5.10 -13.77 3.44
C GLN A 47 -6.24 -13.81 4.45
N GLU A 48 -7.10 -12.79 4.51
CA GLU A 48 -8.26 -12.77 5.40
C GLU A 48 -9.19 -13.99 5.20
N MET A 49 -9.47 -14.35 3.94
CA MET A 49 -10.33 -15.48 3.64
C MET A 49 -9.75 -16.82 4.10
N LYS A 50 -8.43 -16.99 3.97
CA LYS A 50 -7.73 -18.21 4.44
C LYS A 50 -7.71 -18.29 5.96
N THR A 51 -7.47 -17.18 6.64
CA THR A 51 -7.49 -17.11 8.10
C THR A 51 -8.88 -17.39 8.66
N LYS A 52 -9.94 -16.83 8.08
CA LYS A 52 -11.32 -17.10 8.50
C LYS A 52 -11.70 -18.58 8.39
N ALA A 53 -11.33 -19.24 7.29
CA ALA A 53 -11.61 -20.67 7.12
C ALA A 53 -10.89 -21.52 8.16
N LEU A 54 -9.65 -21.17 8.50
CA LEU A 54 -8.88 -21.85 9.54
C LEU A 54 -9.48 -21.62 10.93
N GLU A 55 -9.82 -20.37 11.28
CA GLU A 55 -10.50 -20.06 12.55
C GLU A 55 -11.82 -20.82 12.71
N GLU A 56 -12.63 -20.90 11.64
CA GLU A 56 -13.90 -21.61 11.69
C GLU A 56 -13.71 -23.12 11.92
N SER A 57 -12.71 -23.74 11.28
CA SER A 57 -12.40 -25.16 11.52
C SER A 57 -11.96 -25.44 12.96
N ILE A 58 -11.10 -24.58 13.52
CA ILE A 58 -10.60 -24.73 14.91
C ILE A 58 -11.75 -24.51 15.89
N LEU A 59 -12.63 -23.54 15.64
CA LEU A 59 -13.78 -23.27 16.51
C LEU A 59 -14.76 -24.44 16.52
N ARG A 60 -15.05 -25.03 15.35
CA ARG A 60 -15.92 -26.22 15.24
C ARG A 60 -15.32 -27.41 16.00
N GLU A 61 -14.03 -27.65 15.87
CA GLU A 61 -13.35 -28.74 16.58
C GLU A 61 -13.36 -28.53 18.11
N ARG A 62 -13.15 -27.29 18.57
CA ARG A 62 -13.25 -26.90 19.98
C ARG A 62 -14.65 -27.10 20.55
N GLN A 63 -15.69 -26.71 19.79
CA GLN A 63 -17.09 -26.89 20.20
C GLN A 63 -17.46 -28.37 20.29
N GLN A 64 -17.01 -29.18 19.33
CA GLN A 64 -17.28 -30.61 19.31
C GLN A 64 -16.58 -31.33 20.48
N ASN A 65 -15.33 -30.96 20.79
CA ASN A 65 -14.63 -31.49 21.98
C ASN A 65 -15.26 -31.04 23.30
N ALA A 66 -15.71 -29.79 23.40
CA ALA A 66 -16.42 -29.30 24.58
C ALA A 66 -17.76 -30.04 24.78
N GLN A 67 -18.48 -30.34 23.70
CA GLN A 67 -19.75 -31.07 23.77
C GLN A 67 -19.55 -32.55 24.15
N ASN A 68 -18.49 -33.19 23.65
CA ASN A 68 -18.13 -34.57 24.02
C ASN A 68 -17.61 -34.71 25.47
N THR A 69 -17.09 -33.64 26.07
CA THR A 69 -16.63 -33.64 27.48
C THR A 69 -17.79 -33.48 28.48
N ASN A 70 -18.97 -33.04 28.02
CA ASN A 70 -20.16 -32.81 28.85
C ASN A 70 -21.24 -33.91 28.67
N GLN A 71 -20.92 -35.01 27.98
CA GLN A 71 -21.72 -36.25 27.95
C GLN A 71 -21.00 -37.35 28.72
#